data_AF-A0A5B8LNW0-F1
#
_entry.id   AF-A0A5B8LNW0-F1
#
_cell.length_a   1.000
_cell.length_b   1.000
_cell.length_c   1.000
_cell.angle_alpha   90.00
_cell.angle_beta   90.00
_cell.angle_gamma   90.00
#
_symmetry.space_group_name_H-M   'P 1'
#
loop_
_entity.id
_entity.type
_entity.pdbx_description
1 polymer ?
#
loop_
_entity_poly.entity_id
_entity_poly.type
_entity_poly.pdbx_seq_one_letter_code
_entity_poly.pdbx_strand_id
1 'polypeptide(L)'
;MSRQQALSAIAVGDLIYGIREDGRPDLLLVYSADITGFLARNVPNQTTFRFGRDGEGRRIEDGRGCTIVSTAKLPPDLQEVAIGLDRRMGSNPEYPDSRVTEDEIRLVLTHDEFFEARLLPGMEGLVRRAQKLRGVEKILMVDWDPAHARDNPPFPNQYHDSIPALVDLLGKAPSQNDVARFLADLASQHLRSANVIERTDAAAASLLRLRETWP
;
A
#
# COMPACT_ATOMS: atom_id res chain seq x y z
N MET A 1 21.12 14.15 -6.97
CA MET A 1 21.58 12.78 -6.66
C MET A 1 20.83 11.82 -7.59
N SER A 2 21.50 10.86 -8.22
CA SER A 2 20.84 9.87 -9.08
C SER A 2 20.15 8.78 -8.26
N ARG A 3 19.18 8.05 -8.86
CA ARG A 3 18.52 6.89 -8.23
C ARG A 3 19.54 5.87 -7.73
N GLN A 4 20.52 5.51 -8.57
CA GLN A 4 21.54 4.53 -8.20
C GLN A 4 22.40 4.98 -7.02
N GLN A 5 22.79 6.26 -6.98
CA GLN A 5 23.57 6.81 -5.86
C GLN A 5 22.79 6.73 -4.55
N ALA A 6 21.50 7.07 -4.57
CA ALA A 6 20.64 7.01 -3.39
C ALA A 6 20.48 5.56 -2.87
N LEU A 7 20.28 4.59 -3.77
CA LEU A 7 20.10 3.18 -3.42
C LEU A 7 21.40 2.53 -2.91
N SER A 8 22.54 2.86 -3.52
CA SER A 8 23.86 2.40 -3.07
C SER A 8 24.24 2.96 -1.70
N ALA A 9 23.69 4.11 -1.30
CA ALA A 9 23.96 4.75 -0.01
C ALA A 9 23.11 4.21 1.16
N ILE A 10 22.12 3.35 0.89
CA ILE A 10 21.25 2.78 1.95
C ILE A 10 22.09 2.01 2.97
N ALA A 11 21.93 2.33 4.24
CA ALA A 11 22.65 1.73 5.35
C ALA A 11 21.71 1.22 6.45
N VAL A 12 22.26 0.45 7.39
CA VAL A 12 21.53 0.02 8.59
C VAL A 12 21.05 1.23 9.39
N GLY A 13 19.80 1.19 9.83
CA GLY A 13 19.13 2.28 10.54
C GLY A 13 18.36 3.24 9.63
N ASP A 14 18.49 3.10 8.30
CA ASP A 14 17.70 3.89 7.36
C ASP A 14 16.24 3.46 7.34
N LEU A 15 15.35 4.46 7.32
CA LEU A 15 13.96 4.30 6.93
C LEU A 15 13.83 4.57 5.44
N ILE A 16 13.21 3.63 4.73
CA ILE A 16 12.96 3.70 3.29
C ILE A 16 11.48 3.43 3.01
N TYR A 17 11.02 3.88 1.85
CA TYR A 17 9.62 3.74 1.46
C TYR A 17 9.52 2.93 0.17
N GLY A 18 8.86 1.78 0.29
CA GLY A 18 8.65 0.83 -0.78
C GLY A 18 7.18 0.75 -1.20
N ILE A 19 6.94 0.36 -2.44
CA ILE A 19 5.61 0.07 -2.96
C ILE A 19 5.57 -1.38 -3.43
N ARG A 20 4.60 -2.14 -2.93
CA ARG A 20 4.34 -3.52 -3.35
C ARG A 20 3.74 -3.57 -4.75
N GLU A 21 3.78 -4.74 -5.39
CA GLU A 21 3.16 -4.98 -6.72
C GLU A 21 1.66 -4.63 -6.75
N ASP A 22 0.96 -4.79 -5.62
CA ASP A 22 -0.45 -4.45 -5.41
C ASP A 22 -0.69 -2.95 -5.05
N GLY A 23 0.35 -2.13 -5.05
CA GLY A 23 0.27 -0.69 -4.80
C GLY A 23 0.27 -0.28 -3.33
N ARG A 24 0.28 -1.23 -2.38
CA ARG A 24 0.37 -0.90 -0.96
C ARG A 24 1.76 -0.40 -0.59
N PRO A 25 1.85 0.67 0.20
CA PRO A 25 3.13 1.17 0.66
C PRO A 25 3.64 0.41 1.87
N ASP A 26 4.96 0.40 2.01
CA ASP A 26 5.66 -0.07 3.19
C ASP A 26 6.64 1.00 3.68
N LEU A 27 6.48 1.40 4.94
CA LEU A 27 7.54 2.04 5.71
C LEU A 27 8.48 0.96 6.24
N LEU A 28 9.72 0.95 5.75
CA LEU A 28 10.68 -0.13 5.96
C LEU A 28 11.90 0.36 6.74
N LEU A 29 12.28 -0.35 7.80
CA LEU A 29 13.53 -0.11 8.53
C LEU A 29 14.61 -1.10 8.08
N VAL A 30 15.74 -0.59 7.63
CA VAL A 30 16.90 -1.38 7.22
C VAL A 30 17.66 -1.86 8.45
N TYR A 31 17.85 -3.18 8.58
CA TYR A 31 18.49 -3.78 9.76
C TYR A 31 19.73 -4.62 9.44
N SER A 32 20.01 -4.89 8.17
CA SER A 32 21.26 -5.52 7.70
C SER A 32 21.57 -5.02 6.31
N ALA A 33 22.83 -4.68 6.00
CA ALA A 33 23.21 -4.17 4.68
C ALA A 33 24.66 -4.51 4.33
N ASP A 34 24.90 -4.85 3.07
CA ASP A 34 26.23 -5.08 2.48
C ASP A 34 26.31 -4.53 1.05
N ILE A 35 27.40 -4.83 0.33
CA ILE A 35 27.62 -4.33 -1.03
C ILE A 35 26.64 -4.91 -2.07
N THR A 36 26.05 -6.07 -1.80
CA THR A 36 25.15 -6.79 -2.71
C THR A 36 23.69 -6.42 -2.50
N GLY A 37 23.31 -6.08 -1.26
CA GLY A 37 21.93 -5.77 -0.92
C GLY A 37 21.73 -5.45 0.55
N PHE A 38 20.49 -5.57 1.00
CA PHE A 38 20.13 -5.34 2.39
C PHE A 38 18.81 -6.04 2.76
N LEU A 39 18.60 -6.18 4.06
CA LEU A 39 17.35 -6.62 4.65
C LEU A 39 16.66 -5.44 5.32
N ALA A 40 15.37 -5.33 5.06
CA ALA A 40 14.51 -4.35 5.71
C ALA A 40 13.22 -5.01 6.18
N ARG A 41 12.58 -4.44 7.18
CA ARG A 41 11.29 -4.92 7.71
C ARG A 41 10.28 -3.81 7.76
N ASN A 42 9.02 -4.14 7.47
CA ASN A 42 7.92 -3.18 7.61
C ASN A 42 7.73 -2.84 9.09
N VAL A 43 7.72 -1.55 9.39
CA VAL A 43 7.71 -1.04 10.78
C VAL A 43 6.45 -1.50 11.54
N PRO A 44 5.21 -1.28 11.04
CA PRO A 44 4.00 -1.75 11.74
C PRO A 44 3.84 -3.27 11.89
N ASN A 45 4.14 -4.05 10.85
CA ASN A 45 3.76 -5.48 10.80
C ASN A 45 4.93 -6.47 10.80
N GLN A 46 6.16 -5.97 10.86
CA GLN A 46 7.39 -6.74 10.97
C GLN A 46 7.67 -7.71 9.80
N THR A 47 6.90 -7.65 8.70
CA THR A 47 7.18 -8.46 7.50
C THR A 47 8.52 -8.08 6.90
N THR A 48 9.28 -9.09 6.46
CA THR A 48 10.69 -8.92 6.08
C THR A 48 10.90 -8.98 4.58
N PHE A 49 11.85 -8.18 4.10
CA PHE A 49 12.15 -8.04 2.69
C PHE A 49 13.65 -8.11 2.46
N ARG A 50 14.05 -8.76 1.37
CA ARG A 50 15.42 -8.72 0.84
C ARG A 50 15.43 -7.86 -0.40
N PHE A 51 16.30 -6.85 -0.41
CA PHE A 51 16.47 -5.90 -1.51
C PHE A 51 17.85 -6.01 -2.14
N GLY A 52 17.91 -5.81 -3.45
CA GLY A 52 19.13 -5.49 -4.17
C GLY A 52 19.49 -4.00 -4.09
N ARG A 53 20.70 -3.65 -4.52
CA ARG A 53 21.14 -2.24 -4.68
C ARG A 53 20.56 -1.55 -5.92
N ASP A 54 19.73 -2.25 -6.68
CA ASP A 54 18.90 -1.75 -7.77
C ASP A 54 17.54 -1.22 -7.29
N GLY A 55 17.21 -1.41 -6.01
CA GLY A 55 15.97 -0.95 -5.38
C GLY A 55 14.81 -1.93 -5.50
N GLU A 56 15.01 -3.09 -6.11
CA GLU A 56 14.02 -4.15 -6.19
C GLU A 56 14.16 -5.10 -5.01
N GLY A 57 13.04 -5.53 -4.46
CA GLY A 57 13.00 -6.43 -3.32
C GLY A 57 11.90 -7.47 -3.39
N ARG A 58 12.09 -8.51 -2.60
CA ARG A 58 11.15 -9.62 -2.44
C ARG A 58 10.88 -9.81 -0.97
N ARG A 59 9.60 -9.93 -0.64
CA ARG A 59 9.16 -10.34 0.69
C ARG A 59 9.64 -11.76 0.98
N ILE A 60 10.20 -12.00 2.15
CA ILE A 60 10.80 -13.31 2.49
C ILE A 60 9.72 -14.38 2.63
N GLU A 61 8.57 -14.02 3.19
CA GLU A 61 7.51 -14.96 3.56
C GLU A 61 6.80 -15.56 2.34
N ASP A 62 6.65 -14.81 1.24
CA ASP A 62 5.89 -15.27 0.07
C ASP A 62 6.42 -14.80 -1.29
N GLY A 63 7.59 -14.15 -1.34
CA GLY A 63 8.23 -13.73 -2.58
C GLY A 63 7.56 -12.56 -3.31
N ARG A 64 6.52 -11.93 -2.75
CA ARG A 64 5.88 -10.77 -3.39
C ARG A 64 6.86 -9.61 -3.59
N GLY A 65 6.75 -8.94 -4.73
CA GLY A 65 7.64 -7.83 -5.09
C GLY A 65 7.36 -6.55 -4.31
N CYS A 66 8.43 -5.81 -4.02
CA CYS A 66 8.40 -4.46 -3.48
C CYS A 66 9.52 -3.64 -4.10
N THR A 67 9.21 -2.43 -4.58
CA THR A 67 10.19 -1.53 -5.21
C THR A 67 10.36 -0.29 -4.34
N ILE A 68 11.60 0.09 -4.06
CA ILE A 68 11.90 1.32 -3.30
C ILE A 68 11.64 2.54 -4.19
N VAL A 69 10.75 3.41 -3.71
CA VAL A 69 10.39 4.63 -4.43
C VAL A 69 10.92 5.89 -3.76
N SER A 70 11.33 5.83 -2.48
CA SER A 70 11.98 6.94 -1.79
C SER A 70 12.94 6.47 -0.69
N THR A 71 14.02 7.24 -0.52
CA THR A 71 15.01 7.11 0.57
C THR A 71 15.13 8.41 1.37
N ALA A 72 14.15 9.31 1.24
CA ALA A 72 14.15 10.59 1.94
C ALA A 72 14.20 10.39 3.46
N LYS A 73 14.99 11.20 4.17
CA LYS A 73 15.06 11.12 5.64
C LYS A 73 13.82 11.76 6.24
N LEU A 74 13.06 10.99 7.03
CA LEU A 74 11.96 11.52 7.82
C LEU A 74 12.45 12.63 8.75
N PRO A 75 11.59 13.60 9.10
CA PRO A 75 11.82 14.51 10.21
C PRO A 75 12.25 13.73 11.48
N PRO A 76 13.22 14.23 12.28
CA PRO A 76 13.77 13.48 13.42
C PRO A 76 12.72 12.95 14.40
N ASP A 77 11.69 13.74 14.67
CA ASP A 77 10.55 13.37 15.51
C ASP A 77 9.78 12.17 14.94
N LEU A 78 9.47 12.18 13.64
CA LEU A 78 8.80 11.05 12.98
C LEU A 78 9.71 9.82 12.86
N GLN A 79 11.02 10.02 12.69
CA GLN A 79 12.00 8.94 12.66
C GLN A 79 12.10 8.23 14.01
N GLU A 80 12.13 8.97 15.12
CA GLU A 80 12.13 8.39 16.47
C GLU A 80 10.85 7.60 16.74
N VAL A 81 9.69 8.12 16.33
CA VAL A 81 8.39 7.42 16.44
C VAL A 81 8.41 6.13 15.63
N ALA A 82 8.92 6.15 14.39
CA ALA A 82 8.99 4.96 13.55
C ALA A 82 9.90 3.86 14.15
N ILE A 83 11.06 4.26 14.70
CA ILE A 83 11.98 3.31 15.37
C ILE A 83 11.36 2.78 16.68
N GLY A 84 10.67 3.62 17.44
CA GLY A 84 9.94 3.22 18.64
C GLY A 84 8.85 2.21 18.33
N LEU A 85 8.03 2.49 17.30
CA LEU A 85 6.99 1.59 16.82
C LEU A 85 7.56 0.26 16.35
N ASP A 86 8.65 0.26 15.57
CA ASP A 86 9.32 -0.97 15.11
C ASP A 86 9.77 -1.85 16.29
N ARG A 87 10.46 -1.26 17.27
CA ARG A 87 10.91 -1.99 18.47
C ARG A 87 9.74 -2.57 19.25
N ARG A 88 8.67 -1.78 19.41
CA ARG A 88 7.48 -2.19 20.15
C ARG A 88 6.75 -3.31 19.41
N MET A 89 6.55 -3.22 18.10
CA MET A 89 5.92 -4.29 17.33
C MET A 89 6.78 -5.56 17.31
N GLY A 90 8.10 -5.42 17.26
CA GLY A 90 9.06 -6.53 17.37
C GLY A 90 9.02 -7.28 18.70
N SER A 91 8.54 -6.67 19.79
CA SER A 91 8.33 -7.37 21.07
C SER A 91 6.99 -8.13 21.15
N ASN A 92 6.19 -8.11 20.08
CA ASN A 92 4.89 -8.77 19.98
C ASN A 92 3.97 -8.49 21.19
N PRO A 93 3.65 -7.21 21.46
CA PRO A 93 2.94 -6.80 22.67
C PRO A 93 1.50 -7.31 22.64
N GLU A 94 1.01 -7.73 23.80
CA GLU A 94 -0.40 -8.09 23.99
C GLU A 94 -1.25 -6.85 24.33
N TYR A 95 -2.57 -6.98 24.25
CA TYR A 95 -3.48 -5.90 24.65
C TYR A 95 -3.39 -5.67 26.17
N PRO A 96 -3.32 -4.41 26.67
CA PRO A 96 -3.51 -3.15 25.93
C PRO A 96 -2.23 -2.53 25.35
N ASP A 97 -1.05 -3.10 25.59
CA ASP A 97 0.24 -2.55 25.15
C ASP A 97 0.44 -2.58 23.61
N SER A 98 -0.39 -3.36 22.93
CA SER A 98 -0.50 -3.36 21.46
C SER A 98 -1.15 -2.10 20.89
N ARG A 99 -1.85 -1.29 21.70
CA ARG A 99 -2.50 -0.05 21.23
C ARG A 99 -1.46 0.92 20.66
N VAL A 100 -1.80 1.52 19.52
CA VAL A 100 -0.99 2.58 18.92
C VAL A 100 -1.19 3.91 19.65
N THR A 101 -0.12 4.68 19.80
CA THR A 101 -0.13 6.03 20.37
C THR A 101 -0.60 7.06 19.33
N GLU A 102 -0.94 8.28 19.77
CA GLU A 102 -1.32 9.37 18.85
C GLU A 102 -0.21 9.72 17.86
N ASP A 103 1.06 9.68 18.29
CA ASP A 103 2.21 9.93 17.43
C ASP A 103 2.39 8.83 16.38
N GLU A 104 2.17 7.57 16.75
CA GLU A 104 2.22 6.43 15.82
C GLU A 104 1.06 6.46 14.82
N ILE A 105 -0.14 6.85 15.27
CA ILE A 105 -1.28 7.10 14.38
C ILE A 105 -0.91 8.20 13.38
N ARG A 106 -0.35 9.32 13.85
CA ARG A 106 0.10 10.41 12.98
C ARG A 106 1.11 9.90 11.95
N LEU A 107 2.15 9.17 12.38
CA LEU A 107 3.14 8.58 11.48
C LEU A 107 2.48 7.72 10.39
N VAL A 108 1.63 6.76 10.78
CA VAL A 108 0.96 5.84 9.84
C VAL A 108 0.09 6.60 8.85
N LEU A 109 -0.58 7.67 9.28
CA LEU A 109 -1.47 8.44 8.41
C LEU A 109 -0.75 9.43 7.49
N THR A 110 0.46 9.90 7.83
CA THR A 110 1.12 10.99 7.10
C THR A 110 2.40 10.59 6.36
N HIS A 111 3.01 9.43 6.65
CA HIS A 111 4.29 9.08 6.05
C HIS A 111 4.24 8.94 4.52
N ASP A 112 3.15 8.40 3.96
CA ASP A 112 2.96 8.26 2.51
C ASP A 112 3.14 9.61 1.80
N GLU A 113 2.47 10.66 2.27
CA GLU A 113 2.54 12.00 1.67
C GLU A 113 3.98 12.55 1.70
N PHE A 114 4.69 12.33 2.82
CA PHE A 114 6.07 12.77 2.95
C PHE A 114 6.99 12.14 1.90
N PHE A 115 6.91 10.82 1.72
CA PHE A 115 7.77 10.08 0.80
C PHE A 115 7.35 10.24 -0.65
N GLU A 116 6.05 10.28 -0.94
CA GLU A 116 5.53 10.45 -2.30
C GLU A 116 5.81 11.85 -2.87
N ALA A 117 6.02 12.86 -2.00
CA ALA A 117 6.53 14.16 -2.42
C ALA A 117 8.05 14.18 -2.71
N ARG A 118 8.77 13.09 -2.40
CA ARG A 118 10.25 13.02 -2.42
C ARG A 118 10.73 11.73 -3.08
N LEU A 119 10.22 11.46 -4.28
CA LEU A 119 10.54 10.24 -5.01
C LEU A 119 11.97 10.20 -5.51
N LEU A 120 12.50 8.98 -5.62
CA LEU A 120 13.68 8.71 -6.45
C LEU A 120 13.34 8.99 -7.92
N PRO A 121 14.27 9.53 -8.71
CA PRO A 121 14.03 9.81 -10.12
C PRO A 121 13.53 8.58 -10.90
N GLY A 122 12.44 8.74 -11.66
CA GLY A 122 11.86 7.69 -12.51
C GLY A 122 10.80 6.83 -11.83
N MET A 123 10.51 7.04 -10.54
CA MET A 123 9.52 6.26 -9.79
C MET A 123 8.10 6.85 -9.88
N GLU A 124 7.92 8.00 -10.54
CA GLU A 124 6.65 8.73 -10.58
C GLU A 124 5.54 7.92 -11.25
N GLY A 125 5.87 7.14 -12.29
CA GLY A 125 4.91 6.27 -12.98
C GLY A 125 4.42 5.13 -12.08
N LEU A 126 5.33 4.52 -11.32
CA LEU A 126 5.02 3.44 -10.38
C LEU A 126 4.11 3.95 -9.27
N VAL A 127 4.45 5.09 -8.67
CA VAL A 127 3.67 5.70 -7.59
C VAL A 127 2.29 6.15 -8.08
N ARG A 128 2.18 6.76 -9.27
CA ARG A 128 0.88 7.07 -9.88
C ARG A 128 0.01 5.82 -10.05
N ARG A 129 0.59 4.71 -10.51
CA ARG A 129 -0.15 3.45 -10.62
C ARG A 129 -0.60 2.95 -9.25
N ALA A 130 0.27 3.00 -8.24
CA ALA A 130 -0.06 2.59 -6.88
C ALA A 130 -1.18 3.42 -6.27
N GLN A 131 -1.17 4.75 -6.46
CA GLN A 131 -2.25 5.64 -6.05
C GLN A 131 -3.59 5.27 -6.70
N LYS A 132 -3.60 4.89 -7.98
CA LYS A 132 -4.82 4.41 -8.66
C LYS A 132 -5.35 3.12 -8.01
N LEU A 133 -4.47 2.15 -7.73
CA LEU A 133 -4.87 0.89 -7.07
C LEU A 133 -5.49 1.14 -5.68
N ARG A 134 -4.83 1.96 -4.85
CA ARG A 134 -5.34 2.30 -3.51
C ARG A 134 -6.63 3.10 -3.54
N GLY A 135 -6.77 4.02 -4.50
CA GLY A 135 -8.01 4.77 -4.70
C GLY A 135 -9.18 3.85 -5.03
N VAL A 136 -8.97 2.88 -5.93
CA VAL A 136 -9.98 1.86 -6.26
C VAL A 136 -10.28 0.99 -5.04
N GLU A 137 -9.27 0.44 -4.36
CA GLU A 137 -9.46 -0.36 -3.14
C GLU A 137 -10.31 0.37 -2.10
N LYS A 138 -10.02 1.65 -1.86
CA LYS A 138 -10.76 2.49 -0.91
C LYS A 138 -12.25 2.59 -1.28
N ILE A 139 -12.56 2.80 -2.56
CA ILE A 139 -13.97 2.87 -3.01
C ILE A 139 -14.65 1.51 -2.83
N LEU A 140 -13.97 0.41 -3.16
CA LEU A 140 -14.53 -0.93 -2.95
C LEU A 140 -14.84 -1.17 -1.46
N MET A 141 -13.94 -0.79 -0.56
CA MET A 141 -14.05 -1.06 0.89
C MET A 141 -14.93 -0.06 1.66
N VAL A 142 -15.40 1.02 1.02
CA VAL A 142 -16.24 2.06 1.65
C VAL A 142 -17.63 2.11 1.01
N ASP A 143 -17.70 2.19 -0.32
CA ASP A 143 -18.95 2.43 -1.04
C ASP A 143 -19.63 1.13 -1.46
N TRP A 144 -18.84 0.12 -1.85
CA TRP A 144 -19.37 -1.11 -2.44
C TRP A 144 -19.60 -2.22 -1.43
N ASP A 145 -18.51 -2.70 -0.83
CA ASP A 145 -18.48 -3.81 0.12
C ASP A 145 -17.74 -3.40 1.41
N PRO A 146 -18.44 -2.76 2.36
CA PRO A 146 -17.79 -2.13 3.49
C PRO A 146 -17.10 -3.12 4.43
N ALA A 147 -15.88 -2.78 4.86
CA ALA A 147 -15.10 -3.58 5.81
C ALA A 147 -15.83 -3.88 7.14
N HIS A 148 -16.81 -3.05 7.51
CA HIS A 148 -17.58 -3.15 8.76
C HIS A 148 -19.00 -3.70 8.55
N ALA A 149 -19.27 -4.34 7.40
CA ALA A 149 -20.56 -4.99 7.16
C ALA A 149 -20.84 -6.08 8.22
N ARG A 150 -22.06 -6.10 8.77
CA ARG A 150 -22.41 -6.97 9.91
C ARG A 150 -22.46 -8.45 9.56
N ASP A 151 -23.07 -8.80 8.44
CA ASP A 151 -23.47 -10.19 8.16
C ASP A 151 -22.48 -10.95 7.27
N ASN A 152 -21.52 -10.24 6.66
CA ASN A 152 -20.48 -10.81 5.81
C ASN A 152 -19.42 -9.74 5.49
N PRO A 153 -18.52 -9.34 6.41
CA PRO A 153 -17.47 -8.38 6.06
C PRO A 153 -16.45 -9.01 5.09
N PRO A 154 -15.95 -8.28 4.08
CA PRO A 154 -14.87 -8.78 3.23
C PRO A 154 -13.57 -8.95 4.02
N PHE A 155 -12.74 -9.90 3.60
CA PHE A 155 -11.37 -9.97 4.09
C PHE A 155 -10.56 -8.75 3.60
N PRO A 156 -9.55 -8.28 4.37
CA PRO A 156 -8.73 -7.13 3.97
C PRO A 156 -8.02 -7.25 2.61
N ASN A 157 -7.88 -8.48 2.09
CA ASN A 157 -7.25 -8.78 0.81
C ASN A 157 -8.19 -9.41 -0.22
N GLN A 158 -9.51 -9.37 0.02
CA GLN A 158 -10.51 -10.06 -0.78
C GLN A 158 -10.40 -9.75 -2.28
N TYR A 159 -10.05 -8.50 -2.63
CA TYR A 159 -10.11 -7.97 -3.99
C TYR A 159 -8.74 -7.66 -4.61
N HIS A 160 -7.63 -7.99 -3.93
CA HIS A 160 -6.28 -7.59 -4.36
C HIS A 160 -5.93 -8.05 -5.77
N ASP A 161 -6.36 -9.24 -6.16
CA ASP A 161 -6.05 -9.79 -7.49
C ASP A 161 -6.93 -9.17 -8.60
N SER A 162 -8.09 -8.61 -8.26
CA SER A 162 -9.05 -8.04 -9.22
C SER A 162 -8.87 -6.53 -9.42
N ILE A 163 -8.30 -5.83 -8.43
CA ILE A 163 -8.10 -4.37 -8.49
C ILE A 163 -7.25 -3.94 -9.72
N PRO A 164 -6.14 -4.63 -10.10
CA PRO A 164 -5.40 -4.28 -11.31
C PRO A 164 -6.27 -4.29 -12.58
N ALA A 165 -7.09 -5.33 -12.75
CA ALA A 165 -8.00 -5.43 -13.90
C ALA A 165 -9.06 -4.31 -13.91
N LEU A 166 -9.54 -3.92 -12.73
CA LEU A 166 -10.48 -2.80 -12.60
C LEU A 166 -9.81 -1.45 -12.91
N VAL A 167 -8.57 -1.23 -12.49
CA VAL A 167 -7.79 -0.05 -12.87
C VAL A 167 -7.56 -0.01 -14.39
N ASP A 168 -7.23 -1.13 -15.00
CA ASP A 168 -7.05 -1.23 -16.45
C ASP A 168 -8.37 -0.99 -17.21
N LEU A 169 -9.50 -1.48 -16.68
CA LEU A 169 -10.83 -1.19 -17.21
C LEU A 169 -11.12 0.31 -17.16
N LEU A 170 -10.92 0.95 -16.01
CA LEU A 170 -11.11 2.40 -15.83
C LEU A 170 -10.20 3.22 -16.74
N GLY A 171 -8.97 2.75 -17.01
CA GLY A 171 -8.05 3.39 -17.95
C GLY A 171 -8.57 3.46 -19.39
N LYS A 172 -9.49 2.56 -19.79
CA LYS A 172 -10.04 2.46 -21.16
C LYS A 172 -11.29 3.30 -21.40
N ALA A 173 -11.66 4.19 -20.48
CA ALA A 173 -12.88 4.98 -20.56
C ALA A 173 -14.18 4.16 -20.63
N PRO A 174 -14.43 3.27 -19.65
CA PRO A 174 -15.61 2.41 -19.65
C PRO A 174 -16.87 3.22 -19.40
N SER A 175 -18.02 2.68 -19.81
CA SER A 175 -19.31 3.19 -19.35
C SER A 175 -19.56 2.78 -17.88
N GLN A 176 -20.50 3.45 -17.20
CA GLN A 176 -20.91 3.05 -15.85
C GLN A 176 -21.43 1.60 -15.82
N ASN A 177 -22.15 1.18 -16.87
CA ASN A 177 -22.65 -0.18 -16.99
C ASN A 177 -21.54 -1.23 -17.09
N ASP A 178 -20.42 -0.90 -17.74
CA ASP A 178 -19.28 -1.83 -17.84
C ASP A 178 -18.61 -2.03 -16.47
N VAL A 179 -18.46 -0.95 -15.71
CA VAL A 179 -17.92 -1.00 -14.35
C VAL A 179 -18.88 -1.72 -13.40
N ALA A 180 -20.17 -1.40 -13.45
CA ALA A 180 -21.18 -2.06 -12.63
C ALA A 180 -21.27 -3.56 -12.91
N ARG A 181 -21.19 -3.97 -14.19
CA ARG A 181 -21.12 -5.39 -14.57
C ARG A 181 -19.89 -6.07 -14.01
N PHE A 182 -18.71 -5.43 -14.12
CA PHE A 182 -17.48 -5.96 -13.52
C PHE A 182 -17.63 -6.19 -12.01
N LEU A 183 -18.23 -5.23 -11.29
CA LEU A 183 -18.47 -5.36 -9.86
C LEU A 183 -19.50 -6.47 -9.55
N ALA A 184 -20.59 -6.59 -10.32
CA ALA A 184 -21.58 -7.65 -10.12
C ALA A 184 -20.98 -9.05 -10.34
N ASP A 185 -20.12 -9.21 -11.35
CA ASP A 185 -19.39 -10.44 -11.61
C ASP A 185 -18.43 -10.75 -10.45
N LEU A 186 -17.71 -9.75 -9.95
CA LEU A 186 -16.81 -9.88 -8.81
C LEU A 186 -17.55 -10.27 -7.53
N ALA A 187 -18.71 -9.65 -7.26
CA ALA A 187 -19.58 -10.03 -6.15
C ALA A 187 -20.03 -11.49 -6.25
N SER A 188 -20.41 -11.93 -7.45
CA SER A 188 -20.85 -13.30 -7.70
C SER A 188 -19.72 -14.31 -7.48
N GLN A 189 -18.51 -14.01 -7.96
CA GLN A 189 -17.31 -14.83 -7.77
C GLN A 189 -16.96 -15.01 -6.28
N HIS A 190 -17.15 -13.97 -5.48
CA HIS A 190 -16.86 -13.99 -4.04
C HIS A 190 -18.08 -14.28 -3.16
N LEU A 191 -19.20 -14.73 -3.75
CA LEU A 191 -20.44 -15.06 -3.04
C LEU A 191 -20.90 -13.95 -2.09
N ARG A 192 -20.81 -12.69 -2.55
CA ARG A 192 -21.21 -11.52 -1.77
C ARG A 192 -22.74 -11.44 -1.66
N SER A 193 -23.22 -10.74 -0.64
CA SER A 193 -24.65 -10.62 -0.36
C SER A 193 -25.39 -9.77 -1.42
N ALA A 194 -26.72 -9.92 -1.49
CA ALA A 194 -27.56 -9.12 -2.38
C ALA A 194 -27.35 -7.61 -2.19
N ASN A 195 -27.17 -7.16 -0.95
CA ASN A 195 -26.89 -5.75 -0.63
C ASN A 195 -25.61 -5.21 -1.30
N VAL A 196 -24.58 -6.05 -1.50
CA VAL A 196 -23.35 -5.65 -2.22
C VAL A 196 -23.63 -5.53 -3.72
N ILE A 197 -24.45 -6.43 -4.27
CA ILE A 197 -24.88 -6.39 -5.67
C ILE A 197 -25.70 -5.12 -5.94
N GLU A 198 -26.63 -4.76 -5.06
CA GLU A 198 -27.44 -3.54 -5.17
C GLU A 198 -26.61 -2.24 -5.15
N ARG A 199 -25.40 -2.27 -4.60
CA ARG A 199 -24.49 -1.11 -4.53
C ARG A 199 -23.60 -0.94 -5.76
N THR A 200 -23.60 -1.90 -6.67
CA THR A 200 -22.70 -1.92 -7.85
C THR A 200 -22.81 -0.66 -8.69
N ASP A 201 -24.02 -0.17 -8.96
CA ASP A 201 -24.23 1.05 -9.76
C ASP A 201 -23.68 2.31 -9.08
N ALA A 202 -23.91 2.45 -7.77
CA ALA A 202 -23.42 3.59 -7.00
C ALA A 202 -21.88 3.58 -6.90
N ALA A 203 -21.30 2.41 -6.63
CA ALA A 203 -19.86 2.22 -6.60
C ALA A 203 -19.21 2.47 -7.97
N ALA A 204 -19.85 2.02 -9.06
CA ALA A 204 -19.41 2.29 -10.42
C ALA A 204 -19.35 3.80 -10.71
N ALA A 205 -20.36 4.56 -10.28
CA ALA A 205 -20.34 6.02 -10.39
C ALA A 205 -19.20 6.65 -9.56
N SER A 206 -18.93 6.17 -8.34
CA SER A 206 -17.79 6.62 -7.53
C SER A 206 -16.44 6.33 -8.21
N LEU A 207 -16.28 5.13 -8.81
CA LEU A 207 -15.06 4.74 -9.52
C LEU A 207 -14.83 5.59 -10.77
N LEU A 208 -15.90 5.96 -11.50
CA LEU A 208 -15.79 6.87 -12.64
C LEU A 208 -15.40 8.29 -12.21
N ARG A 209 -15.97 8.80 -11.10
CA ARG A 209 -15.52 10.08 -10.51
C ARG A 209 -14.07 10.05 -10.06
N LEU A 210 -13.61 8.94 -9.48
CA LEU A 210 -12.20 8.77 -9.13
C LEU A 210 -11.33 8.84 -10.38
N ARG A 211 -11.74 8.16 -11.46
CA ARG A 211 -11.02 8.17 -12.73
C ARG A 211 -10.86 9.59 -13.30
N GLU A 212 -11.84 10.48 -13.12
CA GLU A 212 -11.74 11.88 -13.56
C GLU A 212 -10.59 12.65 -12.89
N THR A 213 -10.09 12.17 -11.76
CA THR A 213 -8.92 12.75 -11.06
C THR A 213 -7.58 12.26 -11.60
N TRP A 214 -7.57 11.27 -12.51
CA TRP A 214 -6.34 10.69 -13.02
C TRP A 214 -5.77 11.52 -14.18
N PRO A 215 -4.45 11.76 -14.20
CA PRO A 215 -3.78 12.40 -15.33
C PRO A 215 -3.72 11.49 -16.56
#